data_AF-X1I3R9-F1
#
_entry.id   AF-X1I3R9-F1
#
_cell.length_a   1.000
_cell.length_b   1.000
_cell.length_c   1.000
_cell.angle_alpha   90.00
_cell.angle_beta   90.00
_cell.angle_gamma   90.00
#
_symmetry.space_group_name_H-M   'P 1'
#
loop_
_entity.id
_entity.type
_entity.pdbx_description
1 polymer ?
#
loop_
_entity_poly.entity_id
_entity_poly.type
_entity_poly.pdbx_seq_one_letter_code
_entity_poly.pdbx_strand_id
1 'polypeptide(L)'
;MDLIIIIFIFINILSSIVLAQQPPDGMEFNVDPLLILTIIAREIVLIGLGSFLLFKWFKAEKRFITDLPFLMALTTFILVVAKAYDLYLFNLFGDYDFSLYFTEDPSIIWYGKIRWLIMMVNTIPLVGLLLSIWMADYKKKYFYLILITFISFWTIYIVVVPTFELLKNINAFLLLPVLILSIITFLFLYRYKRLPHVHSLIIAIAWIAYLISSILRPFFMSIGEPPWGIVWVSEILDLFIWTVASLGFIIKPKYYHNKE
;
A
#
# COMPACT_ATOMS: atom_id res chain seq x y z
N MET A 1 -22.96 -6.05 -9.73
CA MET A 1 -22.56 -4.65 -9.47
C MET A 1 -22.56 -4.37 -7.96
N ASP A 2 -23.20 -5.24 -7.18
CA ASP A 2 -23.57 -4.98 -5.80
C ASP A 2 -22.47 -5.30 -4.79
N LEU A 3 -21.69 -6.36 -4.99
CA LEU A 3 -20.64 -6.75 -4.02
C LEU A 3 -19.52 -5.70 -3.86
N ILE A 4 -19.21 -4.95 -4.92
CA ILE A 4 -18.11 -3.98 -4.94
C ILE A 4 -18.57 -2.62 -4.40
N ILE A 5 -19.81 -2.22 -4.67
CA ILE A 5 -20.44 -1.08 -4.00
C ILE A 5 -20.55 -1.39 -2.50
N ILE A 6 -20.90 -2.63 -2.14
CA ILE A 6 -20.90 -3.09 -0.75
C ILE A 6 -19.49 -3.05 -0.15
N ILE A 7 -18.44 -3.52 -0.84
CA ILE A 7 -17.05 -3.43 -0.35
C ILE A 7 -16.60 -1.97 -0.22
N PHE A 8 -16.93 -1.12 -1.17
CA PHE A 8 -16.57 0.30 -1.15
C PHE A 8 -17.31 1.06 -0.04
N ILE A 9 -18.62 0.83 0.09
CA ILE A 9 -19.42 1.37 1.20
C ILE A 9 -18.92 0.80 2.53
N PHE A 10 -18.57 -0.48 2.59
CA PHE A 10 -18.02 -1.11 3.78
C PHE A 10 -16.65 -0.52 4.16
N ILE A 11 -15.77 -0.25 3.20
CA ILE A 11 -14.47 0.41 3.43
C ILE A 11 -14.68 1.85 3.91
N ASN A 12 -15.62 2.60 3.30
CA ASN A 12 -15.96 3.96 3.74
C ASN A 12 -16.62 3.98 5.12
N ILE A 13 -17.49 3.01 5.41
CA ILE A 13 -18.11 2.84 6.74
C ILE A 13 -17.05 2.42 7.75
N LEU A 14 -16.14 1.51 7.42
CA LEU A 14 -15.09 1.05 8.31
C LEU A 14 -14.10 2.17 8.62
N SER A 15 -13.66 2.93 7.61
CA SER A 15 -12.82 4.13 7.83
C SER A 15 -13.55 5.20 8.61
N SER A 16 -14.83 5.45 8.34
CA SER A 16 -15.65 6.39 9.12
C SER A 16 -15.86 5.93 10.57
N ILE A 17 -16.03 4.63 10.83
CA ILE A 17 -16.14 4.05 12.17
C ILE A 17 -14.81 4.15 12.90
N VAL A 18 -13.70 3.86 12.22
CA VAL A 18 -12.34 3.98 12.78
C VAL A 18 -12.01 5.43 13.13
N LEU A 19 -12.47 6.40 12.32
CA LEU A 19 -12.35 7.83 12.59
C LEU A 19 -13.35 8.33 13.65
N ALA A 20 -14.51 7.68 13.79
CA ALA A 20 -15.54 8.02 14.79
C ALA A 20 -15.29 7.37 16.15
N GLN A 21 -14.37 6.40 16.25
CA GLN A 21 -13.93 5.87 17.53
C GLN A 21 -13.09 6.93 18.24
N GLN A 22 -13.70 7.57 19.24
CA GLN A 22 -12.92 8.22 20.26
C GLN A 22 -12.06 7.14 20.94
N PRO A 23 -10.77 7.42 21.16
CA PRO A 23 -9.90 6.54 21.95
C PRO A 23 -10.59 6.19 23.27
N PRO A 24 -10.40 4.96 23.78
CA PRO A 24 -10.92 4.59 25.09
C PRO A 24 -10.33 5.61 26.09
N ASP A 25 -11.20 6.29 26.85
CA ASP A 25 -10.86 7.24 27.93
C ASP A 25 -10.89 8.76 27.63
N GLY A 26 -11.65 9.21 26.61
CA GLY A 26 -11.94 10.64 26.46
C GLY A 26 -10.71 11.51 26.14
N MET A 27 -9.66 10.89 25.60
CA MET A 27 -8.44 11.56 25.13
C MET A 27 -8.78 12.59 24.03
N GLU A 28 -8.15 13.77 24.12
CA GLU A 28 -8.24 14.80 23.10
C GLU A 28 -7.44 14.39 21.86
N PHE A 29 -7.89 14.80 20.68
CA PHE A 29 -7.25 14.45 19.42
C PHE A 29 -5.90 15.20 19.29
N ASN A 30 -4.79 14.58 19.68
CA ASN A 30 -3.46 15.19 19.67
C ASN A 30 -2.61 14.73 18.47
N VAL A 31 -3.18 14.81 17.26
CA VAL A 31 -2.46 14.50 16.01
C VAL A 31 -2.26 15.79 15.22
N ASP A 32 -1.05 16.01 14.72
CA ASP A 32 -0.70 17.16 13.88
C ASP A 32 -1.74 17.34 12.75
N PRO A 33 -2.46 18.48 12.69
CA PRO A 33 -3.46 18.73 11.67
C PRO A 33 -2.91 18.63 10.23
N LEU A 34 -1.63 18.94 10.02
CA LEU A 34 -0.98 18.78 8.72
C LEU A 34 -0.81 17.31 8.35
N LEU A 35 -0.47 16.46 9.32
CA LEU A 35 -0.40 15.02 9.11
C LEU A 35 -1.78 14.45 8.74
N ILE A 36 -2.84 14.84 9.46
CA ILE A 36 -4.22 14.43 9.15
C ILE A 36 -4.59 14.85 7.72
N LEU A 37 -4.38 16.12 7.39
CA LEU A 37 -4.74 16.68 6.09
C LEU A 37 -4.00 15.97 4.95
N THR A 38 -2.71 15.70 5.12
CA THR A 38 -1.90 15.03 4.09
C THR A 38 -2.30 13.57 3.88
N ILE A 39 -2.68 12.86 4.94
CA ILE A 39 -3.20 11.49 4.84
C ILE A 39 -4.56 11.48 4.13
N ILE A 40 -5.49 12.36 4.50
CA ILE A 40 -6.79 12.48 3.82
C ILE A 40 -6.61 12.81 2.34
N ALA A 41 -5.74 13.77 2.01
CA ALA A 41 -5.44 14.12 0.62
C ALA A 41 -4.89 12.92 -0.17
N ARG A 42 -4.00 12.13 0.45
CA ARG A 42 -3.47 10.90 -0.15
C ARG A 42 -4.56 9.86 -0.36
N GLU A 43 -5.46 9.67 0.60
CA GLU A 43 -6.59 8.75 0.46
C GLU A 43 -7.49 9.11 -0.71
N ILE A 44 -7.82 10.40 -0.88
CA ILE A 44 -8.61 10.88 -2.03
C ILE A 44 -7.93 10.52 -3.35
N VAL A 45 -6.61 10.74 -3.46
CA VAL A 45 -5.84 10.37 -4.67
C VAL A 45 -5.88 8.86 -4.91
N LEU A 46 -5.70 8.04 -3.87
CA LEU A 46 -5.73 6.58 -3.96
C LEU A 46 -7.12 6.06 -4.34
N ILE A 47 -8.19 6.62 -3.76
CA ILE A 47 -9.59 6.29 -4.12
C ILE A 47 -9.85 6.64 -5.59
N GLY A 48 -9.40 7.83 -6.03
CA GLY A 48 -9.53 8.27 -7.41
C GLY A 48 -8.82 7.32 -8.39
N LEU A 49 -7.57 6.97 -8.11
CA LEU A 49 -6.79 6.01 -8.90
C LEU A 49 -7.46 4.63 -8.91
N GLY A 50 -7.81 4.09 -7.74
CA GLY A 50 -8.43 2.77 -7.61
C GLY A 50 -9.74 2.67 -8.37
N SER A 51 -10.59 3.69 -8.24
CA SER A 51 -11.87 3.78 -8.96
C SER A 51 -11.66 3.87 -10.47
N PHE A 52 -10.69 4.67 -10.93
CA PHE A 52 -10.35 4.79 -12.35
C PHE A 52 -9.85 3.46 -12.94
N LEU A 53 -8.96 2.76 -12.24
CA LEU A 53 -8.43 1.47 -12.68
C LEU A 53 -9.50 0.39 -12.71
N LEU A 54 -10.37 0.38 -11.69
CA LEU A 54 -11.48 -0.56 -11.64
C LEU A 54 -12.50 -0.29 -12.75
N PHE A 55 -12.78 0.98 -13.05
CA PHE A 55 -13.61 1.37 -14.19
C PHE A 55 -13.02 0.90 -15.53
N LYS A 56 -11.71 1.05 -15.72
CA LYS A 56 -11.01 0.50 -16.90
C LYS A 56 -11.17 -1.02 -17.01
N TRP A 57 -11.04 -1.73 -15.89
CA TRP A 57 -11.26 -3.17 -15.85
C TRP A 57 -12.71 -3.55 -16.19
N PHE A 58 -13.70 -2.82 -15.67
CA PHE A 58 -15.11 -3.07 -15.99
C PHE A 58 -15.45 -2.86 -17.47
N LYS A 59 -14.75 -1.94 -18.15
CA LYS A 59 -14.92 -1.67 -19.58
C LYS A 59 -14.17 -2.64 -20.49
N ALA A 60 -13.32 -3.52 -19.95
CA ALA A 60 -12.60 -4.50 -20.77
C ALA A 60 -13.56 -5.58 -21.29
N GLU A 61 -13.41 -5.97 -22.56
CA GLU A 61 -14.23 -7.02 -23.19
C GLU A 61 -14.09 -8.37 -22.46
N LYS A 62 -12.86 -8.70 -22.07
CA LYS A 62 -12.54 -9.87 -21.25
C LYS A 62 -12.00 -9.38 -19.92
N ARG A 63 -12.55 -9.92 -18.84
CA ARG A 63 -12.24 -9.51 -17.47
C ARG A 63 -11.64 -10.68 -16.73
N PHE A 64 -10.40 -10.54 -16.30
CA PHE A 64 -9.73 -11.50 -15.44
C PHE A 64 -9.37 -10.84 -14.12
N ILE A 65 -9.50 -11.57 -13.02
CA ILE A 65 -9.07 -11.12 -11.69
C ILE A 65 -7.55 -10.99 -11.57
N THR A 66 -6.81 -11.46 -12.58
CA THR A 66 -5.36 -11.31 -12.70
C THR A 66 -4.96 -10.11 -13.55
N ASP A 67 -5.92 -9.34 -14.08
CA ASP A 67 -5.62 -8.19 -14.90
C ASP A 67 -4.93 -7.10 -14.09
N LEU A 68 -3.92 -6.46 -14.70
CA LEU A 68 -3.14 -5.41 -14.06
C LEU A 68 -4.02 -4.28 -13.49
N PRO A 69 -5.01 -3.70 -14.21
CA PRO A 69 -5.86 -2.66 -13.64
C PRO A 69 -6.65 -3.13 -12.41
N PHE A 70 -7.13 -4.38 -12.40
CA PHE A 70 -7.89 -4.92 -11.27
C PHE A 70 -7.01 -5.10 -10.03
N LEU A 71 -5.85 -5.77 -10.18
CA LEU A 71 -4.95 -6.02 -9.06
C LEU A 71 -4.40 -4.72 -8.47
N MET A 72 -4.07 -3.75 -9.34
CA MET A 72 -3.62 -2.43 -8.89
C MET A 72 -4.74 -1.64 -8.20
N ALA A 73 -5.97 -1.69 -8.70
CA ALA A 73 -7.12 -1.10 -8.02
C ALA A 73 -7.33 -1.70 -6.62
N LEU A 74 -7.26 -3.03 -6.51
CA LEU A 74 -7.40 -3.74 -5.25
C LEU A 74 -6.31 -3.32 -4.24
N THR A 75 -5.04 -3.28 -4.68
CA THR A 75 -3.94 -2.77 -3.86
C THR A 75 -4.18 -1.31 -3.44
N THR A 76 -4.67 -0.43 -4.32
CA THR A 76 -4.94 0.96 -3.93
C THR A 76 -6.05 1.08 -2.88
N PHE A 77 -7.14 0.31 -2.99
CA PHE A 77 -8.22 0.34 -2.01
C PHE A 77 -7.81 -0.23 -0.66
N ILE A 78 -7.04 -1.33 -0.63
CA ILE A 78 -6.53 -1.85 0.63
C ILE A 78 -5.56 -0.86 1.27
N LEU A 79 -4.79 -0.11 0.47
CA LEU A 79 -3.88 0.92 1.00
C LEU A 79 -4.64 2.09 1.64
N VAL A 80 -5.82 2.46 1.11
CA VAL A 80 -6.71 3.45 1.75
C VAL A 80 -7.14 2.95 3.14
N VAL A 81 -7.56 1.68 3.26
CA VAL A 81 -7.90 1.09 4.56
C VAL A 81 -6.70 1.13 5.52
N ALA A 82 -5.51 0.79 5.03
CA ALA A 82 -4.30 0.84 5.83
C ALA A 82 -3.99 2.26 6.34
N LYS A 83 -4.24 3.28 5.51
CA LYS A 83 -3.98 4.69 5.85
C LYS A 83 -5.01 5.25 6.82
N ALA A 84 -6.28 4.88 6.67
CA ALA A 84 -7.31 5.21 7.65
C ALA A 84 -6.98 4.58 9.02
N TYR A 85 -6.45 3.36 9.02
CA TYR A 85 -5.98 2.71 10.24
C TYR A 85 -4.71 3.35 10.80
N ASP A 86 -3.80 3.85 9.97
CA ASP A 86 -2.64 4.63 10.43
C ASP A 86 -3.09 5.87 11.22
N LEU A 87 -4.17 6.57 10.82
CA LEU A 87 -4.73 7.71 11.60
C LEU A 87 -5.21 7.29 12.99
N TYR A 88 -5.91 6.15 13.08
CA TYR A 88 -6.33 5.60 14.37
C TYR A 88 -5.13 5.26 15.25
N LEU A 89 -4.09 4.64 14.67
CA LEU A 89 -2.85 4.37 15.40
C LEU A 89 -2.14 5.66 15.85
N PHE A 90 -2.09 6.69 15.00
CA PHE A 90 -1.49 7.97 15.35
C PHE A 90 -2.19 8.63 16.54
N ASN A 91 -3.52 8.53 16.60
CA ASN A 91 -4.29 9.02 17.73
C ASN A 91 -4.09 8.16 18.98
N LEU A 92 -4.17 6.83 18.86
CA LEU A 92 -3.97 5.89 19.96
C LEU A 92 -2.59 6.04 20.62
N PHE A 93 -1.58 6.46 19.86
CA PHE A 93 -0.21 6.60 20.34
C PHE A 93 0.22 8.06 20.59
N GLY A 94 -0.65 9.05 20.34
CA GLY A 94 -0.32 10.48 20.44
C GLY A 94 -0.21 11.01 21.87
N ASP A 95 -0.98 10.44 22.80
CA ASP A 95 -1.01 10.86 24.22
C ASP A 95 0.03 10.16 25.10
N TYR A 96 0.65 9.12 24.57
CA TYR A 96 1.70 8.42 25.26
C TYR A 96 3.01 9.19 25.04
N ASP A 97 3.64 9.61 26.14
CA ASP A 97 5.00 10.20 26.23
C ASP A 97 6.11 9.20 25.80
N PHE A 98 5.76 8.35 24.83
CA PHE A 98 6.33 7.05 24.57
C PHE A 98 7.28 7.11 23.39
N SER A 99 8.47 6.62 23.64
CA SER A 99 9.20 5.88 22.64
C SER A 99 8.40 4.64 22.24
N LEU A 100 7.52 4.79 21.25
CA LEU A 100 6.71 3.74 20.58
C LEU A 100 7.51 2.49 20.20
N TYR A 101 8.83 2.63 20.12
CA TYR A 101 9.80 1.59 19.83
C TYR A 101 10.09 0.63 21.01
N PHE A 102 9.82 1.04 22.25
CA PHE A 102 10.11 0.25 23.45
C PHE A 102 8.87 -0.21 24.22
N THR A 103 7.65 0.00 23.69
CA THR A 103 6.45 -0.50 24.38
C THR A 103 6.39 -2.03 24.29
N GLU A 104 6.29 -2.66 25.45
CA GLU A 104 6.08 -4.11 25.60
C GLU A 104 4.61 -4.45 25.90
N ASP A 105 3.72 -3.45 25.92
CA ASP A 105 2.30 -3.67 26.21
C ASP A 105 1.66 -4.56 25.13
N PRO A 106 1.20 -5.78 25.48
CA PRO A 106 0.63 -6.72 24.53
C PRO A 106 -0.59 -6.18 23.79
N SER A 107 -1.38 -5.30 24.42
CA SER A 107 -2.58 -4.71 23.84
C SER A 107 -2.24 -3.71 22.72
N ILE A 108 -1.27 -2.83 22.96
CA ILE A 108 -0.74 -1.87 21.98
C ILE A 108 -0.07 -2.61 20.82
N ILE A 109 0.74 -3.63 21.13
CA ILE A 109 1.39 -4.46 20.11
C ILE A 109 0.35 -5.15 19.21
N TRP A 110 -0.80 -5.56 19.76
CA TRP A 110 -1.88 -6.17 18.98
C TRP A 110 -2.48 -5.21 17.95
N TYR A 111 -2.77 -3.97 18.34
CA TYR A 111 -3.22 -2.93 17.39
C TYR A 111 -2.16 -2.66 16.32
N GLY A 112 -0.88 -2.69 16.72
CA GLY A 112 0.24 -2.79 15.80
C GLY A 112 0.02 -3.92 14.81
N LYS A 113 0.09 -5.19 15.24
CA LYS A 113 -0.02 -6.38 14.37
C LYS A 113 -1.15 -6.32 13.33
N ILE A 114 -2.33 -5.80 13.68
CA ILE A 114 -3.45 -5.62 12.74
C ILE A 114 -3.05 -4.78 11.52
N ARG A 115 -2.36 -3.65 11.70
CA ARG A 115 -1.90 -2.81 10.57
C ARG A 115 -1.00 -3.59 9.60
N TRP A 116 -0.15 -4.46 10.12
CA TRP A 116 0.81 -5.23 9.30
C TRP A 116 0.10 -6.37 8.58
N LEU A 117 -0.96 -6.93 9.16
CA LEU A 117 -1.86 -7.86 8.46
C LEU A 117 -2.58 -7.15 7.30
N ILE A 118 -3.04 -5.91 7.48
CA ILE A 118 -3.63 -5.11 6.39
C ILE A 118 -2.59 -4.89 5.28
N MET A 119 -1.34 -4.55 5.63
CA MET A 119 -0.24 -4.40 4.66
C MET A 119 0.13 -5.72 3.95
N MET A 120 0.03 -6.86 4.64
CA MET A 120 0.19 -8.17 4.00
C MET A 120 -0.91 -8.38 2.95
N VAL A 121 -2.17 -8.15 3.32
CA VAL A 121 -3.33 -8.26 2.40
C VAL A 121 -3.17 -7.32 1.20
N ASN A 122 -2.64 -6.11 1.41
CA ASN A 122 -2.32 -5.14 0.36
C ASN A 122 -1.30 -5.67 -0.68
N THR A 123 -0.30 -6.40 -0.17
CA THR A 123 0.87 -6.84 -0.94
C THR A 123 0.60 -8.14 -1.70
N ILE A 124 -0.33 -8.98 -1.23
CA ILE A 124 -0.70 -10.25 -1.90
C ILE A 124 -1.11 -10.04 -3.38
N PRO A 125 -2.01 -9.12 -3.75
CA PRO A 125 -2.33 -8.83 -5.15
C PRO A 125 -1.12 -8.42 -5.98
N LEU A 126 -0.21 -7.63 -5.40
CA LEU A 126 1.01 -7.19 -6.07
C LEU A 126 1.97 -8.37 -6.32
N VAL A 127 2.18 -9.23 -5.32
CA VAL A 127 2.99 -10.45 -5.50
C VAL A 127 2.34 -11.38 -6.53
N GLY A 128 1.03 -11.57 -6.47
CA GLY A 128 0.28 -12.33 -7.47
C GLY A 128 0.46 -11.79 -8.89
N LEU A 129 0.44 -10.47 -9.06
CA LEU A 129 0.73 -9.81 -10.33
C LEU A 129 2.16 -10.15 -10.81
N LEU A 130 3.16 -9.96 -9.96
CA LEU A 130 4.56 -10.23 -10.31
C LEU A 130 4.77 -11.70 -10.71
N LEU A 131 4.22 -12.63 -9.93
CA LEU A 131 4.27 -14.05 -10.23
C LEU A 131 3.55 -14.37 -11.55
N SER A 132 2.42 -13.74 -11.84
CA SER A 132 1.71 -13.97 -13.11
C SER A 132 2.54 -13.57 -14.33
N ILE A 133 3.41 -12.56 -14.18
CA ILE A 133 4.28 -12.07 -15.26
C ILE A 133 5.52 -12.97 -15.41
N TRP A 134 6.19 -13.28 -14.30
CA TRP A 134 7.45 -14.04 -14.33
C TRP A 134 7.25 -15.55 -14.46
N MET A 135 6.08 -16.07 -14.06
CA MET A 135 5.79 -17.49 -14.06
C MET A 135 4.71 -17.90 -15.07
N ALA A 136 4.49 -17.10 -16.12
CA ALA A 136 3.44 -17.34 -17.11
C ALA A 136 3.50 -18.76 -17.71
N ASP A 137 4.70 -19.29 -17.94
CA ASP A 137 4.93 -20.60 -18.58
C ASP A 137 5.06 -21.77 -17.58
N TYR A 138 5.03 -21.50 -16.27
CA TYR A 138 5.23 -22.53 -15.25
C TYR A 138 3.90 -23.17 -14.82
N LYS A 139 3.99 -24.40 -14.28
CA LYS A 139 2.82 -25.09 -13.72
C LYS A 139 2.20 -24.24 -12.60
N LYS A 140 0.87 -24.03 -12.67
CA LYS A 140 0.08 -23.28 -11.67
C LYS A 140 0.37 -23.68 -10.21
N LYS A 141 0.76 -24.94 -9.96
CA LYS A 141 1.16 -25.41 -8.62
C LYS A 141 2.30 -24.58 -8.00
N TYR A 142 3.28 -24.14 -8.81
CA TYR A 142 4.44 -23.40 -8.30
C TYR A 142 4.07 -21.95 -7.97
N PHE A 143 3.16 -21.35 -8.74
CA PHE A 143 2.57 -20.04 -8.43
C PHE A 143 1.93 -20.06 -7.03
N TYR A 144 1.03 -21.03 -6.78
CA TYR A 144 0.35 -21.13 -5.48
C TYR A 144 1.31 -21.49 -4.35
N LEU A 145 2.30 -22.35 -4.60
CA LEU A 145 3.31 -22.71 -3.61
C LEU A 145 4.09 -21.47 -3.14
N ILE A 146 4.56 -20.64 -4.05
CA ILE A 146 5.32 -19.42 -3.69
C ILE A 146 4.42 -18.45 -2.94
N LEU A 147 3.19 -18.24 -3.41
CA LEU A 147 2.24 -17.33 -2.76
C LEU A 147 1.87 -17.79 -1.34
N ILE A 148 1.59 -19.07 -1.15
CA ILE A 148 1.29 -19.65 0.17
C ILE A 148 2.51 -19.58 1.09
N THR A 149 3.71 -19.90 0.59
CA THR A 149 4.95 -19.77 1.38
C THR A 149 5.18 -18.33 1.83
N PHE A 150 4.97 -17.36 0.92
CA PHE A 150 5.08 -15.94 1.24
C PHE A 150 4.09 -15.50 2.33
N ILE A 151 2.82 -15.87 2.19
CA ILE A 151 1.77 -15.54 3.18
C ILE A 151 2.04 -16.20 4.53
N SER A 152 2.39 -17.50 4.53
CA SER A 152 2.69 -18.25 5.75
C SER A 152 3.90 -17.66 6.48
N PHE A 153 4.98 -17.35 5.76
CA PHE A 153 6.17 -16.74 6.34
C PHE A 153 5.85 -15.38 6.98
N TRP A 154 5.10 -14.53 6.28
CA TRP A 154 4.71 -13.22 6.81
C TRP A 154 3.78 -13.35 8.03
N THR A 155 2.82 -14.28 7.99
CA THR A 155 1.87 -14.52 9.09
C THR A 155 2.59 -15.02 10.35
N ILE A 156 3.44 -16.04 10.22
CA ILE A 156 4.25 -16.57 11.33
C ILE A 156 5.06 -15.43 11.96
N TYR A 157 5.68 -14.60 11.11
CA TYR A 157 6.47 -13.48 11.58
C TYR A 157 5.63 -12.48 12.40
N ILE A 158 4.52 -11.98 11.86
CA ILE A 158 3.66 -11.01 12.57
C ILE A 158 3.19 -11.57 13.92
N VAL A 159 2.86 -12.86 13.98
CA VAL A 159 2.37 -13.50 15.22
C VAL A 159 3.47 -13.57 16.28
N VAL A 160 4.68 -13.99 15.89
CA VAL A 160 5.79 -14.28 16.83
C VAL A 160 6.47 -13.02 17.36
N VAL A 161 6.39 -11.90 16.64
CA VAL A 161 7.11 -10.68 17.02
C VAL A 161 6.69 -10.13 18.39
N PRO A 162 7.65 -9.88 19.29
CA PRO A 162 7.38 -9.41 20.64
C PRO A 162 7.33 -7.88 20.75
N THR A 163 7.89 -7.12 19.82
CA THR A 163 7.98 -5.65 19.93
C THR A 163 7.59 -4.93 18.64
N PHE A 164 7.09 -3.70 18.79
CA PHE A 164 6.68 -2.87 17.66
C PHE A 164 7.86 -2.48 16.75
N GLU A 165 9.04 -2.24 17.33
CA GLU A 165 10.25 -1.92 16.56
C GLU A 165 10.65 -3.05 15.62
N LEU A 166 10.68 -4.29 16.13
CA LEU A 166 10.96 -5.47 15.30
C LEU A 166 9.90 -5.62 14.20
N LEU A 167 8.62 -5.40 14.54
CA LEU A 167 7.52 -5.45 13.58
C LEU A 167 7.74 -4.46 12.42
N LYS A 168 8.14 -3.22 12.72
CA LYS A 168 8.48 -2.18 11.73
C LYS A 168 9.66 -2.61 10.85
N ASN A 169 10.78 -2.98 11.47
CA ASN A 169 12.03 -3.21 10.75
C ASN A 169 11.92 -4.38 9.77
N ILE A 170 11.35 -5.51 10.20
CA ILE A 170 11.24 -6.67 9.31
C ILE A 170 10.18 -6.48 8.24
N ASN A 171 9.11 -5.72 8.50
CA ASN A 171 8.17 -5.37 7.44
C ASN A 171 8.84 -4.64 6.28
N ALA A 172 9.78 -3.73 6.57
CA ALA A 172 10.58 -3.09 5.54
C ALA A 172 11.40 -4.12 4.73
N PHE A 173 12.02 -5.09 5.41
CA PHE A 173 12.75 -6.19 4.75
C PHE A 173 11.85 -7.10 3.92
N LEU A 174 10.62 -7.38 4.35
CA LEU A 174 9.66 -8.22 3.60
C LEU A 174 9.13 -7.53 2.34
N LEU A 175 8.91 -6.22 2.41
CA LEU A 175 8.43 -5.42 1.28
C LEU A 175 9.53 -5.14 0.24
N LEU A 176 10.79 -5.04 0.67
CA LEU A 176 11.90 -4.65 -0.21
C LEU A 176 12.05 -5.57 -1.45
N PRO A 177 12.03 -6.91 -1.35
CA PRO A 177 12.05 -7.79 -2.53
C PRO A 177 10.89 -7.55 -3.48
N VAL A 178 9.69 -7.30 -2.96
CA VAL A 178 8.49 -7.05 -3.77
C VAL A 178 8.62 -5.73 -4.53
N LEU A 179 9.15 -4.68 -3.88
CA LEU A 179 9.42 -3.39 -4.51
C LEU A 179 10.49 -3.49 -5.60
N ILE A 180 11.63 -4.13 -5.29
CA ILE A 180 12.71 -4.32 -6.25
C ILE A 180 12.21 -5.12 -7.46
N LEU A 181 11.50 -6.22 -7.22
CA LEU A 181 10.95 -7.04 -8.29
C LEU A 181 9.92 -6.26 -9.11
N SER A 182 9.10 -5.40 -8.50
CA SER A 182 8.18 -4.50 -9.21
C SER A 182 8.92 -3.55 -10.15
N ILE A 183 9.99 -2.90 -9.66
CA ILE A 183 10.84 -2.02 -10.48
C ILE A 183 11.41 -2.77 -11.69
N ILE A 184 12.04 -3.93 -11.43
CA ILE A 184 12.63 -4.78 -12.48
C ILE A 184 11.56 -5.19 -13.50
N THR A 185 10.38 -5.58 -13.03
CA THR A 185 9.26 -6.01 -13.88
C THR A 185 8.80 -4.89 -14.81
N PHE A 186 8.55 -3.69 -14.29
CA PHE A 186 8.08 -2.59 -15.11
C PHE A 186 9.15 -2.05 -16.08
N LEU A 187 10.43 -2.06 -15.68
CA LEU A 187 11.55 -1.75 -16.59
C LEU A 187 11.66 -2.79 -17.71
N PHE A 188 11.54 -4.08 -17.38
CA PHE A 188 11.50 -5.16 -18.37
C PHE A 188 10.33 -4.98 -19.34
N LEU A 189 9.10 -4.77 -18.83
CA LEU A 189 7.92 -4.56 -19.66
C LEU A 189 8.06 -3.35 -20.60
N TYR A 190 8.74 -2.30 -20.16
CA TYR A 190 9.08 -1.15 -20.99
C TYR A 190 10.09 -1.51 -22.10
N ARG A 191 11.20 -2.16 -21.73
CA ARG A 191 12.26 -2.60 -22.66
C ARG A 191 11.70 -3.47 -23.79
N TYR A 192 10.76 -4.36 -23.46
CA TYR A 192 10.15 -5.30 -24.41
C TYR A 192 8.80 -4.83 -24.98
N LYS A 193 8.33 -3.62 -24.67
CA LYS A 193 7.09 -3.03 -25.20
C LYS A 193 5.85 -3.94 -25.05
N ARG A 194 5.73 -4.63 -23.90
CA ARG A 194 4.69 -5.66 -23.67
C ARG A 194 3.33 -5.09 -23.24
N LEU A 195 3.27 -3.88 -22.70
CA LEU A 195 2.02 -3.23 -22.26
C LEU A 195 1.69 -2.03 -23.16
N PRO A 196 0.89 -2.19 -24.22
CA PRO A 196 0.56 -1.09 -25.13
C PRO A 196 -0.34 -0.03 -24.48
N HIS A 197 -1.13 -0.40 -23.47
CA HIS A 197 -2.10 0.49 -22.83
C HIS A 197 -1.62 1.12 -21.51
N VAL A 198 -0.40 0.79 -21.07
CA VAL A 198 0.15 1.23 -19.79
C VAL A 198 1.59 1.67 -19.99
N HIS A 199 1.94 2.87 -19.53
CA HIS A 199 3.28 3.41 -19.65
C HIS A 199 4.21 2.86 -18.56
N SER A 200 4.71 1.63 -18.76
CA SER A 200 5.51 0.89 -17.78
C SER A 200 6.71 1.67 -17.22
N LEU A 201 7.36 2.54 -18.01
CA LEU A 201 8.46 3.37 -17.51
C LEU A 201 8.04 4.36 -16.43
N ILE A 202 6.86 4.98 -16.56
CA ILE A 202 6.36 5.95 -15.57
C ILE A 202 6.05 5.21 -14.27
N ILE A 203 5.47 4.01 -14.37
CA ILE A 203 5.21 3.16 -13.21
C ILE A 203 6.52 2.72 -12.54
N ALA A 204 7.54 2.35 -13.32
CA ALA A 204 8.86 2.01 -12.77
C ALA A 204 9.48 3.20 -12.02
N ILE A 205 9.41 4.41 -12.58
CA ILE A 205 9.89 5.64 -11.92
C ILE A 205 9.13 5.88 -10.61
N ALA A 206 7.81 5.70 -10.60
CA ALA A 206 7.02 5.82 -9.38
C ALA A 206 7.46 4.80 -8.31
N TRP A 207 7.71 3.54 -8.68
CA TRP A 207 8.22 2.54 -7.72
C TRP A 207 9.63 2.83 -7.21
N ILE A 208 10.52 3.37 -8.06
CA ILE A 208 11.84 3.83 -7.63
C ILE A 208 11.70 4.97 -6.63
N ALA A 209 10.85 5.96 -6.92
CA ALA A 209 10.59 7.06 -6.01
C ALA A 209 9.95 6.57 -4.70
N TYR A 210 9.06 5.57 -4.75
CA TYR A 210 8.48 4.93 -3.57
C TYR A 210 9.52 4.21 -2.71
N LEU A 211 10.47 3.49 -3.34
CA LEU A 211 11.57 2.85 -2.64
C LEU A 211 12.44 3.88 -1.92
N ILE A 212 12.78 5.00 -2.59
CA ILE A 212 13.54 6.10 -2.00
C ILE A 212 12.75 6.72 -0.84
N SER A 213 11.46 7.03 -1.02
CA SER A 213 10.57 7.56 0.04
C SER A 213 10.54 6.64 1.26
N SER A 214 10.45 5.32 1.03
CA SER A 214 10.44 4.31 2.10
C SER A 214 11.74 4.30 2.92
N ILE A 215 12.89 4.55 2.28
CA ILE A 215 14.20 4.65 2.95
C ILE A 215 14.31 5.99 3.71
N LEU A 216 13.75 7.08 3.18
CA LEU A 216 13.78 8.40 3.81
C LEU A 216 12.78 8.54 4.97
N ARG A 217 11.72 7.75 5.00
CA ARG A 217 10.67 7.84 6.02
C ARG A 217 11.19 7.70 7.47
N PRO A 218 12.04 6.73 7.83
CA PRO A 218 12.67 6.68 9.15
C PRO A 218 13.45 7.95 9.51
N PHE A 219 14.10 8.57 8.53
CA PHE A 219 14.80 9.84 8.72
C PHE A 219 13.83 10.98 9.03
N PHE A 220 12.70 11.08 8.32
CA PHE A 220 11.65 12.06 8.62
C PHE A 220 10.98 11.84 9.97
N MET A 221 10.83 10.57 10.40
CA MET A 221 10.35 10.24 11.76
C MET A 221 11.34 10.67 12.85
N SER A 222 12.64 10.69 12.55
CA SER A 222 13.68 11.06 13.53
C SER A 222 13.89 12.57 13.67
N ILE A 223 13.29 13.38 12.79
CA ILE A 223 13.43 14.83 12.76
C ILE A 223 12.08 15.46 13.10
N GLY A 224 12.04 16.35 14.10
CA GLY A 224 10.82 17.04 14.53
C GLY A 224 10.38 16.63 15.93
N GLU A 225 9.21 17.10 16.34
CA GLU A 225 8.66 16.79 17.65
C GLU A 225 8.16 15.32 17.70
N PRO A 226 8.49 14.56 18.75
CA PRO A 226 7.89 13.25 18.99
C PRO A 226 6.35 13.33 19.04
N PRO A 227 5.64 12.23 18.75
CA PRO A 227 6.14 10.88 18.44
C PRO A 227 6.37 10.61 16.95
N TRP A 228 5.97 11.54 16.07
CA TRP A 228 5.92 11.32 14.62
C TRP A 228 6.86 12.19 13.79
N GLY A 229 7.57 13.14 14.39
CA GLY A 229 8.48 14.03 13.66
C GLY A 229 7.78 14.72 12.50
N ILE A 230 8.47 14.87 11.38
CA ILE A 230 7.95 15.49 10.15
C ILE A 230 7.39 14.46 9.15
N VAL A 231 6.72 13.41 9.64
CA VAL A 231 6.15 12.35 8.79
C VAL A 231 5.18 12.86 7.73
N TRP A 232 4.51 14.00 7.94
CA TRP A 232 3.65 14.63 6.93
C TRP A 232 4.41 14.93 5.62
N VAL A 233 5.73 15.20 5.67
CA VAL A 233 6.57 15.36 4.47
C VAL A 233 6.64 14.06 3.67
N SER A 234 6.79 12.93 4.35
CA SER A 234 6.79 11.61 3.72
C SER A 234 5.44 11.26 3.08
N GLU A 235 4.34 11.71 3.69
CA GLU A 235 2.99 11.53 3.14
C GLU A 235 2.76 12.39 1.89
N ILE A 236 3.30 13.61 1.86
CA ILE A 236 3.30 14.47 0.65
C ILE A 236 4.11 13.81 -0.48
N LEU A 237 5.31 13.31 -0.18
CA LEU A 237 6.13 12.60 -1.17
C LEU A 237 5.37 11.41 -1.74
N ASP A 238 4.76 10.60 -0.88
CA ASP A 238 3.96 9.46 -1.32
C ASP A 238 2.76 9.89 -2.17
N LEU A 239 2.08 11.00 -1.85
CA LEU A 239 1.00 11.55 -2.66
C LEU A 239 1.49 11.88 -4.08
N PHE A 240 2.64 12.54 -4.22
CA PHE A 240 3.25 12.80 -5.54
C PHE A 240 3.59 11.50 -6.27
N ILE A 241 4.14 10.51 -5.56
CA ILE A 241 4.50 9.22 -6.13
C ILE A 241 3.27 8.48 -6.66
N TRP A 242 2.17 8.43 -5.90
CA TRP A 242 0.93 7.80 -6.35
C TRP A 242 0.27 8.56 -7.50
N THR A 243 0.43 9.88 -7.55
CA THR A 243 0.00 10.70 -8.69
C THR A 243 0.80 10.34 -9.95
N VAL A 244 2.13 10.22 -9.85
CA VAL A 244 2.98 9.78 -10.97
C VAL A 244 2.63 8.35 -11.40
N ALA A 245 2.41 7.44 -10.45
CA ALA A 245 1.95 6.08 -10.76
C ALA A 245 0.63 6.09 -11.54
N SER A 246 -0.31 6.96 -11.15
CA SER A 246 -1.59 7.18 -11.84
C SER A 246 -1.41 7.62 -13.30
N LEU A 247 -0.50 8.57 -13.54
CA LEU A 247 -0.17 9.02 -14.89
C LEU A 247 0.34 7.88 -15.77
N GLY A 248 1.02 6.89 -15.19
CA GLY A 248 1.46 5.68 -15.90
C GLY A 248 0.31 4.85 -16.49
N PHE A 249 -0.89 4.95 -15.93
CA PHE A 249 -2.10 4.30 -16.47
C PHE A 249 -2.93 5.21 -17.38
N ILE A 250 -2.69 6.51 -17.40
CA ILE A 250 -3.43 7.48 -18.22
C ILE A 250 -2.69 7.74 -19.54
N ILE A 251 -1.39 8.01 -19.45
CA ILE A 251 -0.54 8.35 -20.59
C ILE A 251 -0.25 7.07 -21.37
N LYS A 252 -0.53 7.08 -22.67
CA LYS A 252 -0.19 5.95 -23.56
C LYS A 252 1.28 6.03 -23.98
N PRO A 253 2.01 4.92 -24.05
CA PRO A 253 3.38 4.91 -24.53
C PRO A 253 3.46 5.18 -26.05
N LYS A 254 4.56 5.78 -26.52
CA LYS A 254 4.77 6.13 -27.95
C LYS A 254 4.64 4.95 -28.91
N TYR A 255 4.94 3.73 -28.45
CA TYR A 255 4.85 2.52 -29.26
C TYR A 255 3.43 1.96 -29.40
N TYR A 256 2.41 2.64 -28.84
CA TYR A 256 1.01 2.29 -29.01
C TYR A 256 0.57 2.32 -30.48
N HIS A 257 1.06 3.28 -31.28
CA HIS A 257 0.67 3.46 -32.67
C HIS A 257 1.45 2.61 -33.68
N ASN A 258 2.46 1.84 -33.26
CA ASN A 258 3.28 1.02 -34.19
C ASN A 258 2.72 -0.40 -34.38
N LYS A 259 1.47 -0.68 -33.97
CA LYS A 259 0.83 -1.99 -34.07
C LYS A 259 -0.56 -1.96 -34.71
N GLU A 260 -0.98 -0.80 -35.22
CA GLU A 260 -2.11 -0.67 -36.17
C GLU A 260 -1.53 -0.66 -37.59
#